data_AF-A0A8T4U1C2-F1
#
_entry.id   AF-A0A8T4U1C2-F1
#
_cell.length_a   1.000
_cell.length_b   1.000
_cell.length_c   1.000
_cell.angle_alpha   90.00
_cell.angle_beta   90.00
_cell.angle_gamma   90.00
#
_symmetry.space_group_name_H-M   'P 1'
#
loop_
_entity.id
_entity.type
_entity.pdbx_description
1 polymer ?
#
loop_
_entity_poly.entity_id
_entity_poly.type
_entity_poly.pdbx_seq_one_letter_code
_entity_poly.pdbx_strand_id
1 'polypeptide(L)'
;MNQIALLLLQSFYLLLPAYFANMAPVIFRRVNFLNLPVDFGYTLKIKKLANRSNNKHKKNTKDRIFGDHKTWRGLFFATVTGIVIAFIQYLIQYHSFISALKMFPYNNWPLIGFLLGFGAIFGDLVKSFFKRRLHIDDGKPLYFFDQLDYVAGSYLFLSLYYVVSLEIIVASVVLSFSLTVIVNHLSFYLGFRKEKW
;
A
#
# COMPACT_ATOMS: atom_id res chain seq x y z
N MET A 1 -2.94 24.73 17.30
CA MET A 1 -3.20 23.27 17.22
C MET A 1 -2.24 22.58 18.19
N ASN A 2 -2.69 21.58 18.96
CA ASN A 2 -1.75 20.88 19.85
C ASN A 2 -0.73 20.07 19.02
N GLN A 3 0.43 19.78 19.61
CA GLN A 3 1.56 19.16 18.90
C GLN A 3 1.21 17.78 18.34
N ILE A 4 0.44 16.99 19.09
CA ILE A 4 0.01 15.64 18.66
C ILE A 4 -0.91 15.72 17.43
N ALA A 5 -1.91 16.61 17.43
CA ALA A 5 -2.80 16.75 16.27
C ALA A 5 -2.06 17.26 15.04
N LEU A 6 -1.12 18.20 15.22
CA LEU A 6 -0.27 18.65 14.12
C LEU A 6 0.51 17.48 13.52
N LEU A 7 1.13 16.66 14.37
CA LEU A 7 1.95 15.53 13.94
C LEU A 7 1.12 14.42 13.25
N LEU A 8 -0.11 14.18 13.71
CA LEU A 8 -1.06 13.28 13.03
C LEU A 8 -1.48 13.82 11.67
N LEU A 9 -1.76 15.13 11.56
CA LEU A 9 -2.13 15.76 10.29
C LEU A 9 -0.96 15.82 9.30
N GLN A 10 0.26 16.07 9.78
CA GLN A 10 1.48 16.00 8.96
C GLN A 10 1.71 14.59 8.43
N SER A 11 1.60 13.58 9.30
CA SER A 11 1.68 12.16 8.92
C SER A 11 0.61 11.80 7.88
N PHE A 12 -0.64 12.22 8.11
CA PHE A 12 -1.75 11.97 7.19
C PHE A 12 -1.50 12.63 5.83
N TYR A 13 -1.11 13.91 5.83
CA TYR A 13 -0.85 14.67 4.62
C TYR A 13 0.31 14.04 3.84
N LEU A 14 1.43 13.72 4.48
CA LEU A 14 2.58 13.09 3.82
C LEU A 14 2.19 11.77 3.12
N LEU A 15 1.36 10.95 3.76
CA LEU A 15 0.98 9.62 3.26
C LEU A 15 -0.20 9.60 2.28
N LEU A 16 -0.80 10.76 1.94
CA LEU A 16 -1.90 10.80 0.97
C LEU A 16 -1.57 10.03 -0.34
N PRO A 17 -0.42 10.23 -1.00
CA PRO A 17 -0.08 9.45 -2.19
C PRO A 17 -0.08 7.93 -1.95
N ALA A 18 0.44 7.49 -0.81
CA ALA A 18 0.52 6.08 -0.44
C ALA A 18 -0.84 5.46 -0.14
N TYR A 19 -1.71 6.17 0.59
CA TYR A 19 -3.08 5.72 0.90
C TYR A 19 -3.89 5.50 -0.38
N PHE A 20 -3.87 6.48 -1.29
CA PHE A 20 -4.58 6.38 -2.56
C PHE A 20 -3.94 5.35 -3.49
N ALA A 21 -2.61 5.23 -3.53
CA ALA A 21 -1.93 4.19 -4.28
C ALA A 21 -2.32 2.78 -3.82
N ASN A 22 -2.43 2.54 -2.51
CA ASN A 22 -2.87 1.26 -1.96
C ASN A 22 -4.33 0.94 -2.30
N MET A 23 -5.19 1.95 -2.45
CA MET A 23 -6.59 1.78 -2.87
C MET A 23 -6.74 1.57 -4.39
N ALA A 24 -5.80 2.05 -5.20
CA ALA A 24 -5.89 2.05 -6.65
C ALA A 24 -6.13 0.65 -7.27
N PRO A 25 -5.46 -0.44 -6.86
CA PRO A 25 -5.74 -1.78 -7.41
C PRO A 25 -7.20 -2.22 -7.26
N VAL A 26 -7.87 -1.80 -6.18
CA VAL A 26 -9.29 -2.09 -5.93
C VAL A 26 -10.19 -1.23 -6.82
N ILE A 27 -9.91 0.08 -6.89
CA ILE A 27 -10.66 1.04 -7.70
C ILE A 27 -10.60 0.67 -9.19
N PHE A 28 -9.40 0.38 -9.69
CA PHE A 28 -9.16 0.07 -11.10
C PHE A 28 -9.29 -1.42 -11.43
N ARG A 29 -9.84 -2.25 -10.53
CA ARG A 29 -9.98 -3.70 -10.73
C ARG A 29 -10.73 -4.08 -12.01
N ARG A 30 -11.69 -3.26 -12.45
CA ARG A 30 -12.51 -3.51 -13.65
C ARG A 30 -11.87 -3.06 -14.96
N VAL A 31 -10.74 -2.34 -14.91
CA VAL A 31 -10.04 -1.88 -16.11
C VAL A 31 -9.28 -3.05 -16.73
N ASN A 32 -9.51 -3.33 -18.02
CA ASN A 32 -8.82 -4.39 -18.76
C ASN A 32 -7.52 -3.89 -19.41
N PHE A 33 -6.64 -3.29 -18.61
CA PHE A 33 -5.33 -2.80 -19.01
C PHE A 33 -4.28 -3.42 -18.10
N LEU A 34 -3.23 -4.04 -18.64
CA LEU A 34 -2.17 -4.73 -17.89
C LEU A 34 -2.71 -5.74 -16.86
N ASN A 35 -3.83 -6.40 -17.14
CA ASN A 35 -4.46 -7.38 -16.26
C ASN A 35 -3.73 -8.74 -16.28
N LEU A 36 -2.44 -8.71 -15.97
CA LEU A 36 -1.57 -9.88 -15.87
C LEU A 36 -0.92 -9.92 -14.48
N PRO A 37 -0.78 -11.10 -13.86
CA PRO A 37 -0.02 -11.26 -12.63
C PRO A 37 1.43 -10.77 -12.80
N VAL A 38 1.97 -10.09 -11.80
CA VAL A 38 3.35 -9.57 -11.81
C VAL A 38 4.37 -10.71 -11.92
N ASP A 39 4.06 -11.87 -11.34
CA ASP A 39 4.90 -13.06 -11.41
C ASP A 39 4.67 -13.90 -12.69
N PHE A 40 3.81 -13.47 -13.63
CA PHE A 40 3.53 -14.13 -14.91
C PHE A 40 3.07 -15.59 -14.86
N GLY A 41 2.85 -16.19 -13.70
CA GLY A 41 2.75 -17.65 -13.65
C GLY A 41 3.64 -18.32 -12.63
N TYR A 42 4.81 -17.72 -12.42
CA TYR A 42 5.97 -18.40 -11.87
C TYR A 42 5.80 -18.75 -10.40
N THR A 43 6.35 -19.90 -10.06
CA THR A 43 6.36 -20.47 -8.71
C THR A 43 7.77 -20.59 -8.19
N LEU A 44 7.98 -20.30 -6.91
CA LEU A 44 9.25 -20.51 -6.24
C LEU A 44 9.13 -21.73 -5.31
N LYS A 45 9.62 -22.89 -5.75
CA LYS A 45 9.59 -24.13 -4.97
C LYS A 45 10.76 -24.17 -3.99
N ILE A 46 10.48 -24.12 -2.69
CA ILE A 46 11.48 -24.38 -1.64
C ILE A 46 11.52 -25.89 -1.38
N LYS A 47 12.64 -26.55 -1.69
CA LYS A 47 12.84 -28.01 -1.61
C LYS A 47 12.50 -28.64 -0.24
N LYS A 48 12.46 -27.86 0.85
CA LYS A 48 12.21 -28.37 2.21
C LYS A 48 10.74 -28.72 2.52
N LEU A 49 9.80 -28.37 1.66
CA LEU A 49 8.35 -28.52 1.93
C LEU A 49 7.60 -29.29 0.82
N ALA A 50 8.33 -29.97 -0.07
CA ALA A 50 7.80 -30.63 -1.27
C ALA A 50 6.93 -31.88 -1.01
N ASN A 51 6.80 -32.36 0.23
CA ASN A 51 6.12 -33.61 0.54
C ASN A 51 4.61 -33.50 0.84
N ARG A 52 3.94 -32.37 0.56
CA ARG A 52 2.58 -32.14 1.10
C ARG A 52 1.45 -31.77 0.14
N SER A 53 1.56 -31.96 -1.17
CA SER A 53 0.37 -31.79 -2.02
C SER A 53 0.36 -32.65 -3.28
N ASN A 54 -0.25 -33.84 -3.16
CA ASN A 54 -0.66 -34.70 -4.28
C ASN A 54 -2.06 -34.30 -4.81
N ASN A 55 -2.28 -33.02 -5.15
CA ASN A 55 -3.50 -32.63 -5.84
C ASN A 55 -3.18 -31.80 -7.09
N LYS A 56 -3.07 -32.50 -8.22
CA LYS A 56 -2.62 -32.04 -9.53
C LYS A 56 -3.57 -31.03 -10.21
N HIS A 57 -4.69 -30.65 -9.57
CA HIS A 57 -5.76 -29.84 -10.19
C HIS A 57 -6.12 -28.55 -9.45
N LYS A 58 -5.46 -28.20 -8.33
CA LYS A 58 -5.65 -26.89 -7.70
C LYS A 58 -4.44 -26.02 -7.99
N LYS A 59 -4.64 -24.91 -8.71
CA LYS A 59 -3.62 -23.87 -8.94
C LYS A 59 -3.13 -23.40 -7.57
N ASN A 60 -1.98 -23.91 -7.13
CA ASN A 60 -1.55 -23.77 -5.75
C ASN A 60 -0.97 -22.36 -5.59
N THR A 61 -1.82 -21.37 -5.30
CA THR A 61 -1.41 -19.96 -5.16
C THR A 61 -0.30 -19.79 -4.13
N LYS A 62 -0.19 -20.71 -3.17
CA LYS A 62 0.85 -20.75 -2.13
C LYS A 62 2.27 -20.87 -2.70
N ASP A 63 2.42 -21.50 -3.86
CA ASP A 63 3.73 -21.73 -4.47
C ASP A 63 4.14 -20.59 -5.41
N ARG A 64 3.22 -19.66 -5.69
CA ARG A 64 3.48 -18.47 -6.53
C ARG A 64 4.52 -17.55 -5.91
N ILE A 65 5.19 -16.75 -6.73
CA ILE A 65 6.12 -15.73 -6.22
C ILE A 65 5.32 -14.67 -5.46
N PHE A 66 4.29 -14.09 -6.08
CA PHE A 66 3.46 -13.03 -5.48
C PHE A 66 1.99 -13.45 -5.33
N GLY A 67 1.46 -14.22 -6.29
CA GLY A 67 0.03 -14.58 -6.34
C GLY A 67 -0.69 -13.90 -7.50
N ASP A 68 -1.90 -14.37 -7.81
CA ASP A 68 -2.66 -13.95 -8.98
C ASP A 68 -3.29 -12.55 -8.83
N HIS A 69 -3.52 -12.09 -7.59
CA HIS A 69 -4.11 -10.76 -7.32
C HIS A 69 -3.10 -9.61 -7.45
N LYS A 70 -1.80 -9.91 -7.49
CA LYS A 70 -0.75 -8.91 -7.68
C LYS A 70 -0.52 -8.73 -9.17
N THR A 71 -1.07 -7.66 -9.74
CA THR A 71 -1.11 -7.45 -11.20
C THR A 71 -0.30 -6.23 -11.63
N TRP A 72 0.20 -6.26 -12.87
CA TRP A 72 0.86 -5.11 -13.49
C TRP A 72 -0.06 -3.88 -13.58
N ARG A 73 -1.37 -4.11 -13.78
CA ARG A 73 -2.41 -3.09 -13.65
C ARG A 73 -2.35 -2.38 -12.31
N GLY A 74 -2.36 -3.16 -11.23
CA GLY A 74 -2.32 -2.62 -9.87
C GLY A 74 -1.07 -1.79 -9.65
N LEU A 75 0.10 -2.30 -10.06
CA LEU A 75 1.37 -1.58 -10.00
C LEU A 75 1.33 -0.24 -10.73
N PHE A 76 0.86 -0.26 -11.99
CA PHE A 76 0.78 0.92 -12.84
C PHE A 76 -0.17 1.98 -12.25
N PHE A 77 -1.42 1.61 -11.96
CA PHE A 77 -2.40 2.57 -11.46
C PHE A 77 -2.08 3.06 -10.05
N ALA A 78 -1.50 2.23 -9.17
CA ALA A 78 -1.04 2.69 -7.87
C ALA A 78 0.05 3.76 -7.99
N THR A 79 1.05 3.52 -8.85
CA THR A 79 2.14 4.46 -9.09
C THR A 79 1.62 5.78 -9.67
N VAL A 80 0.81 5.71 -10.73
CA VAL A 80 0.19 6.89 -11.36
C VAL A 80 -0.68 7.65 -10.36
N THR A 81 -1.47 6.96 -9.55
CA THR A 81 -2.30 7.60 -8.51
C THR A 81 -1.43 8.34 -7.51
N GLY A 82 -0.33 7.75 -7.03
CA GLY A 82 0.60 8.45 -6.14
C GLY A 82 1.17 9.72 -6.75
N ILE A 83 1.56 9.67 -8.03
CA ILE A 83 2.02 10.84 -8.81
C ILE A 83 0.93 11.92 -8.89
N VAL A 84 -0.31 11.55 -9.22
CA VAL A 84 -1.44 12.48 -9.32
C VAL A 84 -1.74 13.14 -7.96
N ILE A 85 -1.70 12.39 -6.86
CA ILE A 85 -1.94 12.95 -5.53
C ILE A 85 -0.81 13.90 -5.13
N ALA A 86 0.46 13.55 -5.41
CA ALA A 86 1.58 14.45 -5.16
C ALA A 86 1.49 15.73 -6.02
N PHE A 87 0.98 15.63 -7.25
CA PHE A 87 0.68 16.80 -8.07
C PHE A 87 -0.37 17.70 -7.43
N ILE A 88 -1.46 17.13 -6.89
CA ILE A 88 -2.47 17.90 -6.14
C ILE A 88 -1.82 18.58 -4.93
N GLN A 89 -0.98 17.85 -4.16
CA GLN A 89 -0.24 18.42 -3.03
C GLN A 89 0.66 19.58 -3.44
N TYR A 90 1.30 19.50 -4.60
CA TYR A 90 2.08 20.58 -5.19
C TYR A 90 1.22 21.81 -5.50
N LEU A 91 0.04 21.65 -6.11
CA LEU A 91 -0.84 22.77 -6.46
C LEU A 91 -1.31 23.54 -5.22
N ILE A 92 -1.58 22.84 -4.12
CA ILE A 92 -2.15 23.45 -2.90
C ILE A 92 -1.10 23.80 -1.84
N GLN A 93 0.19 23.57 -2.10
CA GLN A 93 1.25 23.65 -1.08
C GLN A 93 1.47 25.05 -0.46
N TYR A 94 0.94 26.09 -1.09
CA TYR A 94 1.05 27.49 -0.65
C TYR A 94 -0.18 27.97 0.14
N HIS A 95 -1.25 27.18 0.19
CA HIS A 95 -2.39 27.48 1.05
C HIS A 95 -1.94 27.49 2.52
N SER A 96 -2.38 28.49 3.30
CA SER A 96 -1.89 28.74 4.68
C SER A 96 -1.94 27.49 5.56
N PHE A 97 -3.06 26.79 5.55
CA PHE A 97 -3.23 25.54 6.29
C PHE A 97 -2.27 24.43 5.82
N ILE A 98 -2.10 24.24 4.51
CA ILE A 98 -1.24 23.18 3.95
C ILE A 98 0.23 23.49 4.18
N SER A 99 0.60 24.78 4.15
CA SER A 99 1.96 25.21 4.43
C SER A 99 2.44 24.83 5.84
N ALA A 100 1.51 24.74 6.81
CA ALA A 100 1.79 24.24 8.16
C ALA A 100 1.90 22.70 8.25
N LEU A 101 1.34 21.96 7.27
CA LEU A 101 1.34 20.49 7.24
C LEU A 101 2.48 19.88 6.41
N LYS A 102 2.96 20.59 5.39
CA LYS A 102 4.02 20.06 4.51
C LYS A 102 5.34 19.93 5.26
N MET A 103 6.04 18.83 5.01
CA MET A 103 7.35 18.56 5.62
C MET A 103 8.52 18.97 4.71
N PHE A 104 8.25 19.06 3.41
CA PHE A 104 9.18 19.50 2.37
C PHE A 104 8.39 20.14 1.22
N PRO A 105 9.04 20.96 0.36
CA PRO A 105 8.40 21.50 -0.83
C PRO A 105 8.06 20.39 -1.84
N TYR A 106 6.88 20.46 -2.44
CA TYR A 106 6.39 19.45 -3.38
C TYR A 106 6.77 19.75 -4.84
N ASN A 107 7.80 20.56 -5.08
CA ASN A 107 8.20 20.98 -6.43
C ASN A 107 8.62 19.78 -7.31
N ASN A 108 9.23 18.76 -6.69
CA ASN A 108 9.57 17.49 -7.34
C ASN A 108 8.43 16.47 -7.23
N TRP A 109 7.17 16.91 -7.35
CA TRP A 109 5.99 16.06 -7.22
C TRP A 109 6.02 14.78 -8.06
N PRO A 110 6.59 14.72 -9.29
CA PRO A 110 6.60 13.46 -10.04
C PRO A 110 7.44 12.40 -9.31
N LEU A 111 8.61 12.79 -8.80
CA LEU A 111 9.50 11.91 -8.06
C LEU A 111 8.89 11.56 -6.70
N ILE A 112 8.39 12.55 -5.95
CA ILE A 112 7.78 12.33 -4.62
C ILE A 112 6.60 11.35 -4.73
N GLY A 113 5.69 11.60 -5.67
CA GLY A 113 4.52 10.74 -5.88
C GLY A 113 4.88 9.37 -6.45
N PHE A 114 5.93 9.26 -7.27
CA PHE A 114 6.50 7.98 -7.67
C PHE A 114 7.03 7.22 -6.46
N LEU A 115 7.91 7.81 -5.65
CA LEU A 115 8.52 7.13 -4.49
C LEU A 115 7.46 6.66 -3.48
N LEU A 116 6.48 7.52 -3.16
CA LEU A 116 5.40 7.16 -2.24
C LEU A 116 4.43 6.15 -2.87
N GLY A 117 3.97 6.37 -4.11
CA GLY A 117 2.98 5.50 -4.77
C GLY A 117 3.55 4.14 -5.18
N PHE A 118 4.72 4.13 -5.83
CA PHE A 118 5.43 2.90 -6.16
C PHE A 118 5.91 2.19 -4.90
N GLY A 119 6.46 2.93 -3.93
CA GLY A 119 6.89 2.36 -2.64
C GLY A 119 5.74 1.65 -1.92
N ALA A 120 4.55 2.25 -1.90
CA ALA A 120 3.35 1.64 -1.35
C ALA A 120 3.04 0.28 -1.97
N ILE A 121 2.91 0.22 -3.30
CA ILE A 121 2.55 -1.03 -3.99
C ILE A 121 3.70 -2.06 -3.99
N PHE A 122 4.94 -1.59 -3.94
CA PHE A 122 6.12 -2.44 -3.76
C PHE A 122 6.13 -3.11 -2.39
N GLY A 123 5.84 -2.36 -1.32
CA GLY A 123 5.68 -2.92 0.02
C GLY A 123 4.64 -4.04 0.07
N ASP A 124 3.49 -3.83 -0.57
CA ASP A 124 2.43 -4.84 -0.70
C ASP A 124 2.88 -6.07 -1.51
N LEU A 125 3.71 -5.90 -2.55
CA LEU A 125 4.34 -7.00 -3.28
C LEU A 125 5.29 -7.81 -2.39
N VAL A 126 6.17 -7.15 -1.64
CA VAL A 126 7.12 -7.78 -0.72
C VAL A 126 6.36 -8.58 0.34
N LYS A 127 5.33 -8.00 0.95
CA LYS A 127 4.48 -8.73 1.89
C LYS A 127 3.80 -9.93 1.22
N SER A 128 3.28 -9.76 0.00
CA SER A 128 2.65 -10.87 -0.73
C SER A 128 3.62 -12.01 -0.98
N PHE A 129 4.87 -11.71 -1.33
CA PHE A 129 5.94 -12.70 -1.41
C PHE A 129 6.12 -13.46 -0.10
N PHE A 130 6.25 -12.76 1.04
CA PHE A 130 6.36 -13.42 2.35
C PHE A 130 5.13 -14.26 2.72
N LYS A 131 3.91 -13.79 2.39
CA LYS A 131 2.68 -14.58 2.57
C LYS A 131 2.76 -15.92 1.82
N ARG A 132 3.30 -15.93 0.60
CA ARG A 132 3.53 -17.17 -0.16
C ARG A 132 4.57 -18.08 0.51
N ARG A 133 5.66 -17.50 1.05
CA ARG A 133 6.68 -18.26 1.80
C ARG A 133 6.15 -18.86 3.11
N LEU A 134 5.13 -18.24 3.70
CA LEU A 134 4.41 -18.75 4.87
C LEU A 134 3.23 -19.68 4.50
N HIS A 135 3.08 -20.09 3.23
CA HIS A 135 1.99 -20.94 2.74
C HIS A 135 0.58 -20.37 2.98
N ILE A 136 0.46 -19.05 3.05
CA ILE A 136 -0.80 -18.32 3.14
C ILE A 136 -1.32 -18.11 1.71
N ASP A 137 -2.57 -18.50 1.45
CA ASP A 137 -3.22 -18.37 0.12
C ASP A 137 -3.42 -16.91 -0.28
N ASP A 138 -3.56 -16.67 -1.58
CA ASP A 138 -3.89 -15.34 -2.07
C ASP A 138 -5.25 -14.87 -1.54
N GLY A 139 -5.36 -13.57 -1.24
CA GLY A 139 -6.55 -12.99 -0.61
C GLY A 139 -6.77 -13.33 0.87
N LYS A 140 -6.03 -14.27 1.47
CA LYS A 140 -6.12 -14.50 2.92
C LYS A 140 -5.41 -13.39 3.70
N PRO A 141 -5.96 -12.92 4.83
CA PRO A 141 -5.35 -11.87 5.63
C PRO A 141 -4.07 -12.35 6.30
N LEU A 142 -3.10 -11.45 6.40
CA LEU A 142 -1.97 -11.50 7.32
C LEU A 142 -2.09 -10.26 8.21
N TYR A 143 -2.79 -10.43 9.34
CA TYR A 143 -3.13 -9.35 10.26
C TYR A 143 -1.88 -8.57 10.70
N PHE A 144 -2.08 -7.28 11.01
CA PHE A 144 -1.04 -6.28 11.27
C PHE A 144 -0.16 -5.90 10.05
N PHE A 145 0.42 -6.88 9.35
CA PHE A 145 1.30 -6.61 8.21
C PHE A 145 0.56 -6.04 7.00
N ASP A 146 -0.66 -6.52 6.72
CA ASP A 146 -1.50 -6.00 5.63
C ASP A 146 -1.88 -4.51 5.81
N GLN A 147 -1.66 -3.91 6.99
CA GLN A 147 -1.99 -2.50 7.27
C GLN A 147 -0.77 -1.57 7.24
N LEU A 148 0.44 -2.12 7.29
CA LEU A 148 1.70 -1.38 7.43
C LEU A 148 2.66 -1.56 6.27
N ASP A 149 2.48 -2.60 5.46
CA ASP A 149 3.33 -2.91 4.30
C ASP A 149 3.49 -1.73 3.34
N TYR A 150 2.39 -1.08 2.96
CA TYR A 150 2.43 0.06 2.06
C TYR A 150 3.05 1.30 2.70
N VAL A 151 2.86 1.51 4.01
CA VAL A 151 3.51 2.61 4.76
C VAL A 151 5.01 2.40 4.80
N ALA A 152 5.44 1.19 5.18
CA ALA A 152 6.85 0.81 5.24
C ALA A 152 7.52 0.90 3.86
N GLY A 153 6.86 0.40 2.82
CA GLY A 153 7.36 0.50 1.44
C GLY A 153 7.48 1.96 0.98
N SER A 154 6.48 2.80 1.28
CA SER A 154 6.52 4.23 0.94
C SER A 154 7.68 4.94 1.62
N TYR A 155 7.89 4.70 2.91
CA TYR A 155 9.00 5.32 3.65
C TYR A 155 10.37 4.79 3.26
N LEU A 156 10.49 3.50 2.93
CA LEU A 156 11.71 2.95 2.36
C LEU A 156 12.12 3.70 1.08
N PHE A 157 11.19 3.88 0.14
CA PHE A 157 11.50 4.59 -1.11
C PHE A 157 11.63 6.10 -0.91
N LEU A 158 10.78 6.72 -0.08
CA LEU A 158 10.88 8.15 0.21
C LEU A 158 12.21 8.50 0.88
N SER A 159 12.83 7.59 1.64
CA SER A 159 14.15 7.82 2.27
C SER A 159 15.26 8.19 1.29
N LEU A 160 15.11 7.86 -0.01
CA LEU A 160 16.01 8.27 -1.09
C LEU A 160 15.93 9.77 -1.42
N TYR A 161 14.88 10.45 -0.97
CA TYR A 161 14.62 11.86 -1.19
C TYR A 161 14.55 12.66 0.13
N TYR A 162 13.89 12.10 1.14
CA TYR A 162 13.67 12.74 2.43
C TYR A 162 13.62 11.71 3.57
N VAL A 163 14.43 11.93 4.60
CA VAL A 163 14.46 11.07 5.78
C VAL A 163 13.37 11.53 6.75
N VAL A 164 12.36 10.67 6.95
CA VAL A 164 11.22 10.93 7.83
C VAL A 164 11.63 10.73 9.29
N SER A 165 11.20 11.63 10.18
CA SER A 165 11.50 11.53 11.60
C SER A 165 10.77 10.34 12.26
N LEU A 166 11.33 9.85 13.37
CA LEU A 166 10.77 8.69 14.08
C LEU A 166 9.35 8.97 14.60
N GLU A 167 9.09 10.19 15.06
CA GLU A 167 7.78 10.60 15.56
C GLU A 167 6.69 10.49 14.49
N ILE A 168 7.02 10.91 13.25
CA ILE A 168 6.10 10.85 12.11
C ILE A 168 5.89 9.41 11.67
N ILE A 169 6.94 8.58 11.67
CA ILE A 169 6.81 7.13 11.41
C ILE A 169 5.86 6.48 12.42
N VAL A 170 6.07 6.74 13.72
CA VAL A 170 5.22 6.19 14.80
C VAL A 170 3.78 6.66 14.64
N ALA A 171 3.55 7.95 14.41
CA ALA A 171 2.21 8.48 14.22
C ALA A 171 1.54 7.94 12.96
N SER A 172 2.29 7.71 11.89
CA SER A 172 1.79 7.09 10.67
C SER A 172 1.33 5.66 10.87
N VAL A 173 2.05 4.89 11.70
CA VAL A 173 1.64 3.53 12.09
C VAL A 173 0.31 3.58 12.85
N VAL A 174 0.23 4.41 13.90
CA VAL A 174 -0.99 4.59 14.69
C VAL A 174 -2.16 5.00 13.79
N LEU A 175 -1.95 6.03 12.97
CA LEU A 175 -2.93 6.56 12.05
C LEU A 175 -3.43 5.51 11.04
N SER A 176 -2.52 4.71 10.48
CA SER A 176 -2.88 3.69 9.48
C SER A 176 -3.70 2.55 10.08
N PHE A 177 -3.39 2.13 11.31
CA PHE A 177 -4.23 1.20 12.07
C PHE A 177 -5.61 1.80 12.34
N SER A 178 -5.67 3.03 12.87
CA SER A 178 -6.93 3.71 13.19
C SER A 178 -7.81 3.90 11.96
N LEU A 179 -7.24 4.37 10.85
CA LEU A 179 -7.96 4.55 9.58
C LEU A 179 -8.53 3.23 9.06
N THR A 180 -7.76 2.14 9.15
CA THR A 180 -8.24 0.82 8.70
C THR A 180 -9.45 0.37 9.52
N VAL A 181 -9.40 0.52 10.85
CA VAL A 181 -10.53 0.19 11.73
C VAL A 181 -11.75 1.03 11.39
N ILE A 182 -11.59 2.34 11.21
CA ILE A 182 -12.68 3.26 10.85
C ILE A 182 -13.30 2.88 9.50
N VAL A 183 -12.47 2.66 8.47
CA VAL A 183 -12.94 2.30 7.13
C VAL A 183 -13.69 0.98 7.13
N ASN A 184 -13.23 -0.02 7.89
CA ASN A 184 -13.93 -1.31 8.00
C ASN A 184 -15.31 -1.15 8.68
N HIS A 185 -15.39 -0.38 9.75
CA HIS A 185 -16.66 -0.10 10.43
C HIS A 185 -17.63 0.67 9.53
N LEU A 186 -17.16 1.74 8.87
CA LEU A 186 -17.98 2.49 7.92
C LEU A 186 -18.47 1.60 6.78
N SER A 187 -17.58 0.76 6.22
CA SER A 187 -17.96 -0.18 5.15
C SER A 187 -19.02 -1.19 5.61
N PHE A 188 -18.98 -1.63 6.87
CA PHE A 188 -20.01 -2.49 7.45
C PHE A 188 -21.35 -1.74 7.60
N TYR A 189 -21.34 -0.55 8.19
CA TYR A 189 -22.57 0.24 8.39
C TYR A 189 -23.21 0.72 7.09
N LEU A 190 -22.41 0.94 6.04
CA LEU A 190 -22.88 1.26 4.69
C LEU A 190 -23.31 0.01 3.89
N GLY A 191 -23.21 -1.19 4.45
CA GLY A 191 -23.62 -2.44 3.82
C GLY A 191 -22.66 -2.97 2.74
N PHE A 192 -21.47 -2.37 2.58
CA PHE A 192 -20.45 -2.86 1.65
C PHE A 192 -19.74 -4.12 2.17
N ARG A 193 -19.74 -4.33 3.49
CA ARG A 193 -19.17 -5.52 4.15
C ARG A 193 -20.19 -6.18 5.07
N LYS A 194 -20.11 -7.51 5.15
CA LYS A 194 -20.96 -8.33 6.04
C LYS A 194 -20.43 -8.44 7.47
N GLU A 195 -19.16 -8.08 7.70
CA GLU A 195 -18.48 -8.20 8.99
C GLU A 195 -17.74 -6.89 9.32
N LYS A 196 -17.60 -6.60 10.62
CA LYS A 196 -17.00 -5.35 11.14
C LYS A 196 -15.47 -5.36 11.09
N TRP A 197 -14.84 -6.53 10.98
CA TRP A 197 -13.38 -6.70 10.90
C TRP A 197 -13.02 -7.77 9.88
#